data_AF-U3B5P0-F1
#
_entry.id   AF-U3B5P0-F1
#
_cell.length_a   1.000
_cell.length_b   1.000
_cell.length_c   1.000
_cell.angle_alpha   90.00
_cell.angle_beta   90.00
_cell.angle_gamma   90.00
#
_symmetry.space_group_name_H-M   'P 1'
#
loop_
_entity.id
_entity.type
_entity.pdbx_description
1 polymer ?
#
loop_
_entity_poly.entity_id
_entity_poly.type
_entity_poly.pdbx_seq_one_letter_code
_entity_poly.pdbx_strand_id
1 'polypeptide(L)'
;MGMNDCYAKEYQSWDSELNRAYNALGGSNNEGLKIAQRDWIRFRDSQLNYLKAEFDNRQGTKWILEYDVLRNRLIKEQVERLQIIYHTDN
;
A
#
# COMPACT_ATOMS: atom_id res chain seq x y z
N MET A 1 9.59 -6.32 -21.28
CA MET A 1 9.34 -6.36 -19.83
C MET A 1 10.01 -5.14 -19.25
N GLY A 2 9.23 -4.07 -19.03
CA GLY A 2 9.73 -2.78 -18.58
C GLY A 2 9.79 -2.68 -17.06
N MET A 3 10.47 -1.67 -16.52
CA MET A 3 10.48 -1.40 -15.08
C MET A 3 9.07 -1.23 -14.49
N ASN A 4 8.14 -0.66 -15.26
CA ASN A 4 6.73 -0.53 -14.86
C ASN A 4 6.06 -1.89 -14.58
N ASP A 5 6.40 -2.95 -15.33
CA ASP A 5 5.86 -4.29 -15.11
C ASP A 5 6.38 -4.90 -13.79
N CYS A 6 7.61 -4.53 -13.40
CA CYS A 6 8.21 -4.99 -12.14
C CYS A 6 7.48 -4.36 -10.95
N TYR A 7 7.28 -3.04 -10.98
CA TYR A 7 6.58 -2.33 -9.91
C TYR A 7 5.11 -2.74 -9.80
N ALA A 8 4.43 -3.02 -10.91
CA ALA A 8 3.07 -3.55 -10.88
C ALA A 8 2.98 -4.93 -10.21
N LYS A 9 3.94 -5.83 -10.46
CA LYS A 9 4.01 -7.13 -9.78
C LYS A 9 4.34 -6.98 -8.30
N GLU A 10 5.26 -6.09 -7.98
CA GLU A 10 5.61 -5.79 -6.59
C GLU A 10 4.39 -5.26 -5.82
N TYR A 11 3.61 -4.35 -6.42
CA TYR A 11 2.34 -3.88 -5.84
C TYR A 11 1.41 -5.05 -5.49
N GLN A 12 1.18 -5.95 -6.44
CA GLN A 12 0.30 -7.11 -6.26
C GLN A 12 0.80 -8.05 -5.15
N SER A 13 2.12 -8.22 -5.06
CA SER A 13 2.75 -9.00 -3.99
C SER A 13 2.51 -8.36 -2.63
N TRP A 14 2.70 -7.04 -2.51
CA TRP A 14 2.47 -6.33 -1.25
C TRP A 14 0.99 -6.26 -0.87
N ASP A 15 0.08 -6.12 -1.82
CA ASP A 15 -1.37 -6.15 -1.56
C ASP A 15 -1.82 -7.53 -1.04
N SER A 16 -1.25 -8.61 -1.58
CA SER A 16 -1.48 -9.97 -1.08
C SER A 16 -0.98 -10.14 0.36
N GLU A 17 0.23 -9.65 0.65
CA GLU A 17 0.81 -9.72 2.00
C GLU A 17 0.05 -8.81 3.00
N LEU A 18 -0.46 -7.66 2.55
CA LEU A 18 -1.30 -6.78 3.35
C LEU A 18 -2.57 -7.50 3.83
N ASN A 19 -3.25 -8.18 2.92
CA ASN A 19 -4.44 -8.97 3.24
C ASN A 19 -4.09 -10.13 4.18
N ARG A 20 -2.95 -10.79 3.98
CA ARG A 20 -2.46 -11.85 4.87
C ARG A 20 -2.22 -11.33 6.29
N ALA A 21 -1.49 -10.23 6.44
CA ALA A 21 -1.19 -9.63 7.75
C ALA A 21 -2.47 -9.14 8.46
N TYR A 22 -3.38 -8.50 7.72
CA TYR A 22 -4.69 -8.08 8.24
C TYR A 22 -5.51 -9.26 8.76
N ASN A 23 -5.53 -10.38 8.02
CA ASN A 23 -6.24 -11.59 8.43
C ASN A 23 -5.58 -12.28 9.64
N ALA A 24 -4.24 -12.28 9.72
CA ALA A 24 -3.50 -12.84 10.85
C ALA A 24 -3.83 -12.14 12.19
N LEU A 25 -4.11 -10.83 12.14
CA LEU A 25 -4.61 -10.04 13.27
C LEU A 25 -6.11 -10.22 13.57
N GLY A 26 -6.79 -11.13 12.87
CA GLY A 26 -8.23 -11.35 13.04
C GLY A 26 -9.08 -10.19 12.55
N GLY A 27 -8.65 -9.44 11.52
CA GLY A 27 -9.33 -8.22 11.05
C GLY A 27 -10.83 -8.37 10.75
N SER A 28 -11.29 -9.56 10.36
CA SER A 28 -12.73 -9.83 10.19
C SER A 28 -13.53 -9.74 11.50
N ASN A 29 -12.92 -10.14 12.61
CA ASN A 29 -13.52 -10.23 13.95
C ASN A 29 -13.12 -9.08 14.87
N ASN A 30 -12.20 -8.21 14.44
CA ASN A 30 -11.74 -7.05 15.19
C ASN A 30 -12.27 -5.76 14.54
N GLU A 31 -13.35 -5.21 15.08
CA GLU A 31 -14.01 -4.03 14.50
C GLU A 31 -13.13 -2.77 14.53
N GLY A 32 -12.31 -2.61 15.58
CA GLY A 32 -11.35 -1.51 15.67
C GLY A 32 -10.31 -1.57 14.56
N LEU A 33 -9.74 -2.76 14.30
CA LEU A 33 -8.80 -2.99 13.20
C LEU A 33 -9.46 -2.80 11.84
N LYS A 34 -10.71 -3.24 11.66
CA LYS A 34 -11.48 -3.03 10.43
C LYS A 34 -11.68 -1.54 10.13
N ILE A 35 -12.05 -0.75 11.14
CA ILE A 35 -12.20 0.71 10.99
C ILE A 35 -10.85 1.34 10.64
N ALA A 36 -9.79 1.04 11.39
CA ALA A 36 -8.45 1.56 11.15
C ALA A 36 -7.95 1.23 9.73
N GLN A 37 -8.16 -0.01 9.27
CA GLN A 37 -7.76 -0.43 7.93
C GLN A 37 -8.57 0.28 6.83
N ARG A 38 -9.87 0.51 7.04
CA ARG A 38 -10.71 1.29 6.10
C ARG A 38 -10.28 2.75 6.00
N ASP A 39 -9.93 3.36 7.12
CA ASP A 39 -9.45 4.74 7.13
C ASP A 39 -8.06 4.86 6.51
N TRP A 40 -7.19 3.87 6.71
CA TRP A 40 -5.93 3.79 5.97
C TRP A 40 -6.14 3.65 4.47
N ILE A 41 -7.10 2.85 4.00
CA ILE A 41 -7.45 2.74 2.57
C ILE A 41 -7.88 4.10 2.01
N ARG A 42 -8.71 4.85 2.74
CA ARG A 42 -9.12 6.21 2.33
C ARG A 42 -7.94 7.16 2.20
N PHE A 43 -7.01 7.12 3.16
CA PHE A 43 -5.77 7.88 3.11
C PHE A 43 -4.93 7.49 1.89
N ARG A 44 -4.72 6.18 1.68
CA ARG A 44 -3.97 5.64 0.54
C ARG A 44 -4.53 6.15 -0.78
N ASP A 45 -5.83 6.00 -0.98
CA ASP A 45 -6.47 6.37 -2.23
C ASP A 45 -6.39 7.89 -2.48
N SER A 46 -6.59 8.71 -1.43
CA SER A 46 -6.41 10.16 -1.50
C SER A 46 -4.98 10.55 -1.87
N GLN A 47 -3.98 9.94 -1.23
CA GLN A 47 -2.57 10.21 -1.48
C GLN A 47 -2.16 9.80 -2.90
N LEU A 48 -2.57 8.61 -3.36
CA LEU A 48 -2.27 8.14 -4.71
C LEU A 48 -2.93 9.02 -5.79
N ASN A 49 -4.14 9.51 -5.55
CA ASN A 49 -4.80 10.46 -6.45
C ASN A 49 -4.03 11.78 -6.54
N TYR A 50 -3.58 12.32 -5.41
CA TYR A 50 -2.73 13.51 -5.38
C TYR A 50 -1.41 13.29 -6.14
N LEU A 51 -0.70 12.20 -5.85
CA LEU A 51 0.58 11.87 -6.51
C LEU A 51 0.40 11.69 -8.01
N LYS A 52 -0.67 11.00 -8.43
CA LYS A 52 -1.00 10.82 -9.84
C LYS A 52 -1.23 12.17 -10.53
N ALA A 53 -2.06 13.04 -9.96
CA ALA A 53 -2.31 14.36 -10.51
C ALA A 53 -1.01 15.20 -10.61
N GLU A 54 -0.15 15.11 -9.60
CA GLU A 54 1.09 15.88 -9.57
C GLU A 54 2.15 15.35 -10.56
N PHE A 55 2.20 14.05 -10.80
CA PHE A 55 3.16 13.47 -11.74
C PHE A 55 2.66 13.47 -13.19
N ASP A 56 1.35 13.38 -13.43
CA ASP A 56 0.75 13.46 -14.78
C ASP A 56 1.00 14.86 -15.41
N ASN A 57 1.15 15.91 -14.59
CA ASN A 57 1.48 17.26 -15.05
C ASN A 57 2.97 17.46 -15.42
N ARG A 58 3.83 16.46 -15.20
CA ARG A 58 5.27 16.57 -15.41
C ARG A 58 5.71 15.77 -16.63
N GLN A 59 6.57 16.35 -17.46
CA GLN A 59 7.09 15.67 -18.66
C GLN A 59 8.15 14.62 -18.31
N GLY A 60 8.10 13.49 -19.01
CA GLY A 60 9.12 12.43 -18.97
C GLY A 60 8.72 11.21 -18.13
N THR A 61 9.26 10.04 -18.50
CA THR A 61 8.95 8.74 -17.90
C THR A 61 9.46 8.57 -16.47
N LYS A 62 10.37 9.45 -16.00
CA LYS A 62 10.86 9.46 -14.61
C LYS A 62 9.71 9.54 -13.61
N TRP A 63 8.74 10.42 -13.85
CA TRP A 63 7.66 10.67 -12.90
C TRP A 63 6.69 9.49 -12.75
N ILE A 64 6.56 8.69 -13.81
CA ILE A 64 5.82 7.42 -13.78
C ILE A 64 6.51 6.42 -12.84
N LEU A 65 7.84 6.33 -12.90
CA LEU A 65 8.62 5.47 -12.01
C LEU A 65 8.55 5.95 -10.55
N GLU A 66 8.65 7.26 -10.32
CA GLU A 66 8.53 7.85 -8.97
C GLU A 66 7.14 7.57 -8.36
N TYR A 67 6.07 7.68 -9.16
CA TYR A 67 4.72 7.30 -8.73
C TYR A 67 4.66 5.84 -8.29
N ASP A 68 5.16 4.93 -9.11
CA ASP A 68 5.14 3.49 -8.84
C ASP A 68 5.97 3.12 -7.60
N VAL A 69 7.13 3.74 -7.41
CA VAL A 69 7.96 3.57 -6.20
C VAL A 69 7.22 4.03 -4.94
N LEU A 70 6.58 5.21 -4.97
CA LEU A 70 5.85 5.73 -3.82
C LEU A 70 4.61 4.88 -3.51
N ARG A 71 3.91 4.41 -4.54
CA ARG A 71 2.77 3.51 -4.41
C ARG A 71 3.16 2.19 -3.74
N ASN A 72 4.26 1.57 -4.16
CA ASN A 72 4.74 0.32 -3.54
C ASN A 72 5.21 0.53 -2.11
N ARG A 73 5.94 1.62 -1.84
CA ARG A 73 6.38 1.97 -0.48
C ARG A 73 5.19 2.10 0.47
N LEU A 74 4.14 2.79 0.05
CA LEU A 74 2.96 3.03 0.89
C LEU A 74 2.27 1.73 1.34
N ILE A 75 2.15 0.74 0.46
CA ILE A 75 1.60 -0.57 0.85
C ILE A 75 2.57 -1.32 1.75
N LYS A 76 3.86 -1.35 1.41
CA LYS A 76 4.90 -2.02 2.21
C LYS A 76 4.93 -1.50 3.65
N GLU A 77 4.85 -0.19 3.84
CA GLU A 77 4.81 0.41 5.18
C GLU A 77 3.60 -0.05 6.00
N GLN A 78 2.43 -0.22 5.37
CA GLN A 78 1.26 -0.72 6.09
C GLN A 78 1.37 -2.20 6.41
N VAL A 79 1.94 -3.00 5.50
CA VAL A 79 2.28 -4.42 5.78
C VAL A 79 3.17 -4.51 7.02
N GLU A 80 4.25 -3.73 7.07
CA GLU A 80 5.18 -3.70 8.19
C GLU A 80 4.49 -3.27 9.50
N ARG A 81 3.61 -2.27 9.46
CA ARG A 81 2.80 -1.86 10.63
C ARG A 81 1.93 -2.99 11.16
N LEU A 82 1.18 -3.68 10.28
CA LEU A 82 0.34 -4.80 10.69
C LEU A 82 1.16 -5.97 11.23
N GLN A 83 2.31 -6.26 10.61
CA GLN A 83 3.23 -7.29 11.09
C GLN A 83 3.78 -6.94 12.47
N ILE A 84 4.20 -5.69 12.72
CA ILE A 84 4.67 -5.26 14.04
C ILE A 84 3.59 -5.48 15.11
N ILE A 85 2.34 -5.08 14.85
CA ILE A 85 1.22 -5.31 15.78
C ILE A 85 1.08 -6.81 16.09
N TYR A 86 1.16 -7.66 15.07
CA TYR A 86 1.07 -9.11 15.25
C TYR A 86 2.18 -9.68 16.14
N HIS A 87 3.40 -9.16 16.01
CA HIS A 87 4.53 -9.59 16.83
C HIS A 87 4.48 -9.02 18.26
N THR A 88 3.74 -7.94 18.50
CA THR A 88 3.56 -7.39 19.86
C THR A 88 2.46 -8.10 20.66
N ASP A 89 1.53 -8.78 19.98
CA ASP A 89 0.39 -9.46 20.61
C ASP A 89 0.69 -10.95 20.95
N ASN A 90 1.85 -11.48 20.57
CA ASN A 90 2.23 -12.89 20.65
C ASN A 90 3.53 -13.10 21.45
#